data_AF-A0A1E1WWE7-F1
#
_entry.id   AF-A0A1E1WWE7-F1
#
_cell.length_a   1.000
_cell.length_b   1.000
_cell.length_c   1.000
_cell.angle_alpha   90.00
_cell.angle_beta   90.00
_cell.angle_gamma   90.00
#
_symmetry.space_group_name_H-M   'P 1'
#
loop_
_entity.id
_entity.type
_entity.pdbx_description
1 polymer ?
#
loop_
_entity_poly.entity_id
_entity_poly.type
_entity_poly.pdbx_seq_one_letter_code
_entity_poly.pdbx_strand_id
1 'polypeptide(L)'
;IFPGTKWCGIGNIASSYDDLGWLSSTDKCCRQHDFCKPEIISGETKYNLTNDGIGTRKGCECDEEFRNCLFKTKCFSAYGIGEIFFSDILNNYCLRCTHNGSESNDSRNEKNYFFAS
;
A
#
# COMPACT_ATOMS: atom_id res chain seq x y z
N ILE A 1 -10.84 1.74 -7.16
CA ILE A 1 -9.77 2.42 -7.91
C ILE A 1 -9.99 3.93 -7.80
N PHE A 2 -8.97 4.70 -7.44
CA PHE A 2 -9.04 6.15 -7.32
C PHE A 2 -9.21 6.80 -8.72
N PRO A 3 -10.15 7.76 -8.91
CA PRO A 3 -10.38 8.36 -10.21
C PRO A 3 -9.12 8.97 -10.85
N GLY A 4 -8.89 8.65 -12.13
CA GLY A 4 -7.70 9.12 -12.85
C GLY A 4 -6.43 8.30 -12.67
N THR A 5 -6.52 7.19 -11.94
CA THR A 5 -5.47 6.19 -11.73
C THR A 5 -5.96 4.83 -12.21
N LYS A 6 -5.05 3.88 -12.42
CA LYS A 6 -5.37 2.49 -12.74
C LYS A 6 -4.90 1.52 -11.66
N TRP A 7 -3.95 1.92 -10.82
CA TRP A 7 -3.29 1.08 -9.83
C TRP A 7 -3.66 1.42 -8.39
N CYS A 8 -4.27 2.58 -8.11
CA CYS A 8 -4.56 2.98 -6.74
C CYS A 8 -5.92 2.43 -6.25
N GLY A 9 -5.92 1.22 -5.68
CA GLY A 9 -7.09 0.62 -5.03
C GLY A 9 -6.87 -0.82 -4.61
N ILE A 10 -7.95 -1.56 -4.36
CA ILE A 10 -7.89 -3.02 -4.13
C ILE A 10 -7.61 -3.66 -5.49
N GLY A 11 -6.37 -4.12 -5.70
CA GLY A 11 -5.86 -4.53 -7.00
C GLY A 11 -5.77 -3.35 -7.98
N ASN A 12 -5.79 -3.65 -9.28
CA ASN A 12 -5.69 -2.65 -10.34
C ASN A 12 -6.60 -2.99 -11.52
N ILE A 13 -6.87 -2.00 -12.37
CA ILE A 13 -7.63 -2.13 -13.62
C ILE A 13 -6.73 -1.90 -14.85
N ALA A 14 -5.41 -2.01 -14.66
CA ALA A 14 -4.43 -1.78 -15.71
C ALA A 14 -4.42 -2.96 -16.69
N SER A 15 -4.36 -2.66 -17.99
CA SER A 15 -4.26 -3.69 -19.04
C SER A 15 -2.84 -4.22 -19.23
N SER A 16 -1.84 -3.49 -18.77
CA SER A 16 -0.43 -3.85 -18.80
C SER A 16 0.36 -3.06 -17.75
N TYR A 17 1.61 -3.44 -17.48
CA TYR A 17 2.47 -2.75 -16.52
C TYR A 17 2.57 -1.24 -16.76
N ASP A 18 2.69 -0.80 -18.01
CA ASP A 18 2.83 0.62 -18.36
C ASP A 18 1.50 1.34 -18.60
N ASP A 19 0.38 0.64 -18.38
CA ASP A 19 -0.95 1.23 -18.48
C ASP A 19 -1.28 2.07 -17.24
N LEU A 20 -0.91 3.35 -17.31
CA LEU A 20 -1.13 4.35 -16.27
C LEU A 20 -2.31 5.26 -16.63
N GLY A 21 -3.03 5.73 -15.63
CA GLY A 21 -4.01 6.80 -15.74
C GLY A 21 -3.35 8.18 -15.94
N TRP A 22 -4.19 9.21 -16.13
CA TRP A 22 -3.71 10.57 -16.39
C TRP A 22 -2.96 11.21 -15.21
N LEU A 23 -3.16 10.70 -13.98
CA LEU A 23 -2.46 11.12 -12.76
C LEU A 23 -1.21 10.26 -12.60
N SER A 24 -0.43 10.16 -13.68
CA SER A 24 0.59 9.13 -13.87
C SER A 24 1.68 9.13 -12.79
N SER A 25 2.06 10.29 -12.25
CA SER A 25 3.03 10.39 -11.15
C SER A 25 2.54 9.69 -9.88
N THR A 26 1.27 9.87 -9.53
CA THR A 26 0.64 9.22 -8.37
C THR A 26 0.38 7.75 -8.65
N ASP A 27 -0.08 7.43 -9.86
CA ASP A 27 -0.41 6.07 -10.27
C ASP A 27 0.82 5.15 -10.29
N LYS A 28 2.00 5.69 -10.64
CA LYS A 28 3.29 4.98 -10.52
C LYS A 28 3.61 4.54 -9.09
N CYS A 29 3.27 5.34 -8.08
CA CYS A 29 3.49 4.95 -6.68
C CYS A 29 2.63 3.74 -6.31
N CYS A 30 1.37 3.73 -6.72
CA CYS A 30 0.46 2.60 -6.48
C CYS A 30 0.89 1.36 -7.26
N ARG A 31 1.32 1.53 -8.53
CA ARG A 31 1.91 0.44 -9.31
C ARG A 31 3.12 -0.17 -8.60
N GLN A 32 4.05 0.65 -8.11
CA GLN A 32 5.22 0.15 -7.37
C GLN A 32 4.80 -0.65 -6.13
N HIS A 33 3.83 -0.14 -5.36
CA HIS A 33 3.30 -0.80 -4.17
C HIS A 33 2.64 -2.15 -4.49
N ASP A 34 1.88 -2.23 -5.59
CA ASP A 34 1.24 -3.46 -6.07
C ASP A 34 2.24 -4.60 -6.29
N PHE A 35 3.45 -4.30 -6.77
CA PHE A 35 4.51 -5.29 -7.00
C PHE A 35 5.40 -5.55 -5.78
N CYS A 36 5.30 -4.75 -4.72
CA CYS A 36 6.15 -4.89 -3.55
C CYS A 36 5.84 -6.17 -2.76
N LYS A 37 6.89 -6.75 -2.15
CA LYS A 37 6.87 -7.98 -1.34
C LYS A 37 7.59 -7.73 -0.01
N PRO A 38 7.33 -8.50 1.05
CA PRO A 38 6.37 -9.61 1.13
C PRO A 38 4.91 -9.13 1.03
N GLU A 39 3.99 -10.05 0.72
CA GLU A 39 2.56 -9.77 0.71
C GLU A 39 1.74 -10.95 1.22
N ILE A 40 0.54 -10.64 1.71
CA ILE A 40 -0.53 -11.61 1.94
C ILE A 40 -1.79 -11.06 1.27
N ILE A 41 -2.31 -11.76 0.27
CA ILE A 41 -3.53 -11.32 -0.43
C ILE A 41 -4.72 -11.50 0.53
N SER A 42 -5.78 -10.70 0.34
CA SER A 42 -7.02 -10.84 1.13
C SER A 42 -7.52 -12.29 1.11
N GLY A 43 -7.81 -12.84 2.29
CA GLY A 43 -8.24 -14.23 2.51
C GLY A 43 -7.12 -15.27 2.49
N GLU A 44 -5.87 -14.88 2.23
CA GLU A 44 -4.73 -15.80 2.20
C GLU A 44 -4.08 -15.94 3.59
N THR A 45 -3.48 -17.11 3.83
CA THR A 45 -2.59 -17.36 4.97
C THR A 45 -1.16 -17.58 4.48
N LYS A 46 -0.23 -16.72 4.92
CA LYS A 46 1.22 -16.83 4.68
C LYS A 46 1.98 -16.41 5.93
N TYR A 47 3.19 -16.93 6.13
CA TYR A 47 4.05 -16.53 7.27
C TYR A 47 3.37 -16.70 8.64
N ASN A 48 2.48 -17.69 8.76
CA ASN A 48 1.61 -17.94 9.91
C ASN A 48 0.65 -16.79 10.27
N LEU A 49 0.37 -15.90 9.32
CA LEU A 49 -0.63 -14.83 9.43
C LEU A 49 -1.72 -15.03 8.38
N THR A 50 -2.97 -14.80 8.76
CA THR A 50 -4.11 -14.72 7.85
C THR A 50 -4.48 -13.27 7.62
N ASN A 51 -4.65 -12.87 6.35
CA ASN A 51 -5.13 -11.54 6.01
C ASN A 51 -6.65 -11.53 5.86
N ASP A 52 -7.36 -11.25 6.96
CA ASP A 52 -8.82 -11.07 6.95
C ASP A 52 -9.26 -9.66 6.49
N GLY A 53 -8.32 -8.82 6.06
CA GLY A 53 -8.59 -7.48 5.55
C GLY A 53 -9.10 -7.48 4.11
N ILE A 54 -9.75 -6.38 3.70
CA ILE A 54 -10.36 -6.24 2.36
C ILE A 54 -9.34 -6.08 1.23
N GLY A 55 -8.07 -5.80 1.54
CA GLY A 55 -7.01 -5.55 0.57
C GLY A 55 -5.77 -6.38 0.87
N THR A 56 -4.84 -6.42 -0.08
CA THR A 56 -3.54 -7.08 0.08
C THR A 56 -2.71 -6.36 1.15
N ARG A 57 -2.22 -7.10 2.15
CA ARG A 57 -1.25 -6.59 3.12
C ARG A 57 0.15 -6.73 2.57
N LYS A 58 0.97 -5.67 2.70
CA LYS A 58 2.36 -5.62 2.26
C LYS A 58 3.32 -5.57 3.45
N GLY A 59 4.61 -5.71 3.19
CA GLY A 59 5.64 -5.41 4.21
C GLY A 59 5.62 -3.95 4.64
N CYS A 60 5.95 -3.65 5.90
CA CYS A 60 5.97 -2.26 6.38
C CYS A 60 6.97 -1.37 5.65
N GLU A 61 8.05 -1.95 5.11
CA GLU A 61 8.98 -1.23 4.24
C GLU A 61 8.32 -0.79 2.92
N CYS A 62 7.48 -1.66 2.33
CA CYS A 62 6.67 -1.31 1.15
C CYS A 62 5.75 -0.13 1.43
N ASP A 63 5.07 -0.13 2.58
CA ASP A 63 4.16 0.94 2.98
C ASP A 63 4.92 2.25 3.25
N GLU A 64 6.12 2.19 3.84
CA GLU A 64 6.98 3.38 4.01
C GLU A 64 7.51 3.93 2.68
N GLU A 65 7.96 3.07 1.77
CA GLU A 65 8.33 3.48 0.42
C GLU A 65 7.16 4.10 -0.33
N PHE A 66 5.97 3.51 -0.21
CA PHE A 66 4.75 4.03 -0.82
C PHE A 66 4.40 5.42 -0.27
N ARG A 67 4.45 5.59 1.06
CA ARG A 67 4.28 6.91 1.72
C ARG A 67 5.25 7.93 1.14
N ASN A 68 6.53 7.58 1.07
CA ASN A 68 7.59 8.46 0.57
C ASN A 68 7.41 8.80 -0.91
N CYS A 69 6.97 7.84 -1.73
CA CYS A 69 6.66 8.07 -3.15
C CYS A 69 5.54 9.09 -3.28
N LEU A 70 4.40 8.88 -2.60
CA LEU A 70 3.26 9.80 -2.62
C LEU A 70 3.66 11.21 -2.20
N PHE A 71 4.41 11.35 -1.11
CA PHE A 71 4.93 12.65 -0.63
C PHE A 71 5.74 13.39 -1.70
N LYS A 72 6.62 12.69 -2.41
CA LYS A 72 7.51 13.28 -3.41
C LYS A 72 6.79 13.75 -4.67
N THR A 73 5.62 13.19 -4.99
CA THR A 73 4.84 13.60 -6.17
C THR A 73 4.35 15.05 -6.09
N LYS A 74 4.12 15.57 -4.87
CA LYS A 74 3.53 16.89 -4.59
C LYS A 74 2.19 17.15 -5.33
N CYS A 75 1.43 16.10 -5.63
CA CYS A 75 0.12 16.18 -6.28
C CYS A 75 -1.02 16.04 -5.27
N PHE A 76 -2.12 16.79 -5.48
CA PHE A 76 -3.32 16.66 -4.64
C PHE A 76 -3.92 15.24 -4.65
N SER A 77 -3.81 14.52 -5.77
CA SER A 77 -4.24 13.12 -5.85
C SER A 77 -3.45 12.21 -4.90
N ALA A 78 -2.13 12.43 -4.78
CA ALA A 78 -1.30 11.67 -3.88
C ALA A 78 -1.60 11.98 -2.41
N TYR A 79 -1.96 13.23 -2.11
CA TYR A 79 -2.48 13.63 -0.81
C TYR A 79 -3.74 12.82 -0.45
N GLY A 80 -4.75 12.82 -1.32
CA GLY A 80 -6.00 12.10 -1.06
C GLY A 80 -5.80 10.59 -0.90
N ILE A 81 -4.95 9.98 -1.72
CA ILE A 81 -4.62 8.55 -1.60
C ILE A 81 -3.88 8.26 -0.30
N GLY A 82 -2.91 9.10 0.09
CA GLY A 82 -2.17 8.95 1.35
C GLY A 82 -3.08 9.03 2.57
N GLU A 83 -3.97 10.03 2.63
CA GLU A 83 -4.93 10.18 3.73
C GLU A 83 -5.87 8.98 3.84
N ILE A 84 -6.37 8.46 2.72
CA ILE A 84 -7.24 7.27 2.75
C ILE A 84 -6.45 6.04 3.22
N PHE A 85 -5.28 5.77 2.62
CA PHE A 85 -4.51 4.56 2.88
C PHE A 85 -3.93 4.52 4.30
N PHE A 86 -3.38 5.63 4.80
CA PHE A 86 -2.75 5.69 6.13
C PHE A 86 -3.70 6.17 7.23
N SER A 87 -5.00 6.28 6.96
CA SER A 87 -6.01 6.52 8.00
C SER A 87 -6.36 5.25 8.77
N ASP A 88 -6.83 5.43 9.99
CA ASP A 88 -7.38 4.34 10.83
C ASP A 88 -8.64 3.69 10.23
N ILE A 89 -9.27 4.31 9.22
CA ILE A 89 -10.53 3.83 8.63
C ILE A 89 -10.35 2.47 7.93
N LEU A 90 -9.21 2.27 7.27
CA LEU A 90 -8.95 1.03 6.53
C LEU A 90 -8.28 -0.05 7.39
N ASN A 91 -7.86 0.28 8.62
CA ASN A 91 -7.06 -0.61 9.47
C ASN A 91 -5.92 -1.26 8.67
N ASN A 92 -5.14 -0.44 7.94
CA ASN A 92 -4.07 -0.94 7.10
C ASN A 92 -2.86 -1.35 7.95
N TYR A 93 -2.80 -2.65 8.13
CA TYR A 93 -1.83 -3.44 8.86
C TYR A 93 -0.74 -3.92 7.90
N CYS A 94 0.53 -3.83 8.30
CA CYS A 94 1.68 -4.21 7.50
C CYS A 94 2.51 -5.31 8.18
N LEU A 95 3.24 -6.06 7.37
CA LEU A 95 4.04 -7.20 7.83
C LEU A 95 5.41 -6.72 8.31
N ARG A 96 5.80 -7.07 9.53
CA ARG A 96 7.21 -7.02 9.98
C ARG A 96 7.75 -8.44 10.12
N CYS A 97 8.75 -8.79 9.32
CA CYS A 97 9.47 -10.05 9.45
C CYS A 97 10.35 -10.01 10.71
N THR A 98 10.28 -11.04 11.54
CA THR A 98 11.20 -11.20 12.67
C THR A 98 12.50 -11.86 12.20
N HIS A 99 13.56 -11.78 13.01
CA HIS A 99 14.92 -12.25 12.67
C HIS A 99 15.02 -13.73 12.23
N ASN A 100 13.97 -14.54 12.43
CA ASN A 100 13.95 -15.95 12.03
C ASN A 100 13.32 -16.22 10.65
N GLY A 101 12.86 -15.20 9.92
CA GLY A 101 12.48 -15.28 8.50
C GLY A 101 11.22 -16.10 8.15
N SER A 102 10.78 -16.99 9.04
CA SER A 102 9.57 -17.82 8.90
C SER A 102 8.34 -17.25 9.61
N GLU A 103 8.53 -16.24 10.47
CA GLU A 103 7.47 -15.63 11.27
C GLU A 103 7.39 -14.13 10.98
N SER A 104 6.18 -13.65 10.78
CA SER A 104 5.88 -12.22 10.69
C SER A 104 4.84 -11.86 11.73
N ASN A 105 4.92 -10.63 12.24
CA ASN A 105 3.90 -10.06 13.10
C ASN A 105 3.16 -8.95 12.38
N ASP A 106 1.89 -8.81 12.72
CA ASP A 106 1.10 -7.70 12.27
C ASP A 106 1.51 -6.42 13.01
N SER A 107 1.78 -5.36 12.26
CA SER A 107 2.18 -4.05 12.80
C SER A 107 1.29 -2.98 12.20
N ARG A 108 0.78 -2.08 13.04
CA ARG A 108 0.17 -0.86 12.51
C ARG A 108 1.26 -0.02 11.86
N ASN A 109 0.90 0.70 10.81
CA ASN A 109 1.73 1.77 10.31
C ASN A 109 1.93 2.81 11.44
N GLU A 110 3.13 2.86 12.04
CA GLU A 110 3.45 3.63 13.26
C GLU A 110 3.45 5.16 13.07
N LYS A 111 3.02 5.67 11.91
CA LYS A 111 2.99 7.10 11.61
C LYS A 111 1.54 7.56 11.51
N ASN A 112 0.96 7.85 12.68
CA ASN A 112 -0.33 8.50 12.82
C ASN A 112 -0.40 9.68 11.85
N TYR A 113 -1.33 9.63 10.89
CA TYR A 113 -1.57 10.59 9.83
C TYR A 113 -0.43 10.75 8.81
N PHE A 114 -0.79 10.68 7.53
CA PHE A 114 0.15 10.90 6.42
C PHE A 114 0.91 12.23 6.61
N PHE A 115 0.31 13.25 7.24
CA PHE A 115 0.93 14.55 7.56
C PHE A 115 1.12 14.94 9.04
N ALA A 116 1.04 14.06 10.06
CA ALA A 116 1.45 14.50 11.40
C ALA A 116 2.94 14.84 11.38
N SER A 117 3.23 16.12 11.58
CA SER A 117 4.57 16.71 11.68
C SER A 117 5.17 16.46 13.05
#